data_AF-A0A7J8DXA0-F1
#
_entry.id   AF-A0A7J8DXA0-F1
#
_cell.length_a   1.000
_cell.length_b   1.000
_cell.length_c   1.000
_cell.angle_alpha   90.00
_cell.angle_beta   90.00
_cell.angle_gamma   90.00
#
_symmetry.space_group_name_H-M   'P 1'
#
loop_
_entity.id
_entity.type
_entity.pdbx_description
1 polymer ?
#
loop_
_entity_poly.entity_id
_entity_poly.type
_entity_poly.pdbx_seq_one_letter_code
_entity_poly.pdbx_strand_id
1 'polypeptide(L)'
;MAAPGGARRQPLLLLLLAGLLHGASAVFTVKDGNGTACIMANFSAAFSTNYNTKSGSKNVSFDLPPNAEVLNSSSCGKENASDPTLMIAFGRGHTLTLNFTRNATRYSVHMMSFVYNLADTEIFPNASSKETKTVESITDIMADINKKYRCVSSNQIHMNNVTVTFHDATIQAYLSNNSFSKEETRCEQDRPSPTVPPSPPHPSPSPGLHSSTHECQSFWGVTSFGLSTFCHSRAGTFLNRKKGVIFIYFFL
;
A
#
# COMPACT_ATOMS: atom_id res chain seq x y z
N MET A 1 -16.93 -60.34 -48.57
CA MET A 1 -16.15 -59.09 -48.71
C MET A 1 -16.79 -58.03 -47.81
N ALA A 2 -15.94 -57.28 -47.09
CA ALA A 2 -16.22 -56.12 -46.21
C ALA A 2 -16.98 -56.41 -44.90
N ALA A 3 -16.74 -55.78 -43.75
CA ALA A 3 -15.61 -55.15 -43.05
C ALA A 3 -16.16 -54.83 -41.62
N PRO A 4 -15.39 -54.92 -40.52
CA PRO A 4 -15.91 -54.61 -39.19
C PRO A 4 -15.78 -53.10 -38.86
N GLY A 5 -16.87 -52.49 -38.42
CA GLY A 5 -16.97 -51.06 -38.11
C GLY A 5 -16.41 -50.66 -36.75
N GLY A 6 -15.28 -49.94 -36.79
CA GLY A 6 -14.84 -48.83 -35.95
C GLY A 6 -15.32 -48.69 -34.49
N ALA A 7 -14.39 -48.98 -33.56
CA ALA A 7 -14.44 -48.52 -32.18
C ALA A 7 -14.25 -46.99 -32.11
N ARG A 8 -15.28 -46.27 -31.67
CA ARG A 8 -15.28 -44.81 -31.51
C ARG A 8 -14.67 -44.44 -30.16
N ARG A 9 -13.35 -44.19 -30.13
CA ARG A 9 -12.66 -43.56 -28.99
C ARG A 9 -13.19 -42.13 -28.81
N GLN A 10 -13.94 -41.87 -27.74
CA GLN A 10 -14.27 -40.51 -27.32
C GLN A 10 -13.07 -39.91 -26.57
N PRO A 11 -12.55 -38.73 -26.99
CA PRO A 11 -11.57 -38.03 -26.19
C PRO A 11 -12.27 -37.32 -25.03
N LEU A 12 -11.89 -37.67 -23.80
CA LEU A 12 -12.23 -36.93 -22.59
C LEU A 12 -11.49 -35.58 -22.66
N LEU A 13 -12.18 -34.50 -23.01
CA LEU A 13 -11.65 -33.14 -22.85
C LEU A 13 -11.76 -32.75 -21.37
N LEU A 14 -10.64 -32.81 -20.64
CA LEU A 14 -10.51 -32.13 -19.35
C LEU A 14 -10.41 -30.62 -19.59
N LEU A 15 -11.50 -29.91 -19.36
CA LEU A 15 -11.53 -28.44 -19.27
C LEU A 15 -10.91 -28.02 -17.93
N LEU A 16 -9.64 -27.64 -17.94
CA LEU A 16 -8.97 -26.95 -16.84
C LEU A 16 -9.49 -25.50 -16.77
N LEU A 17 -10.55 -25.28 -15.98
CA LEU A 17 -10.97 -23.95 -15.55
C LEU A 17 -10.00 -23.43 -14.49
N ALA A 18 -8.87 -22.87 -14.92
CA ALA A 18 -8.08 -21.98 -14.09
C ALA A 18 -8.85 -20.66 -13.97
N GLY A 19 -9.76 -20.59 -12.99
CA GLY A 19 -10.44 -19.35 -12.63
C GLY A 19 -9.44 -18.35 -12.07
N LEU A 20 -9.23 -17.25 -12.80
CA LEU A 20 -8.65 -16.04 -12.22
C LEU A 20 -9.58 -15.56 -11.10
N LEU A 21 -9.17 -15.77 -9.85
CA LEU A 21 -9.73 -15.08 -8.68
C LEU A 21 -9.37 -13.60 -8.80
N HIS A 22 -10.06 -12.87 -9.67
CA HIS A 22 -10.18 -11.42 -9.50
C HIS A 22 -11.02 -11.23 -8.25
N GLY A 23 -10.38 -10.83 -7.15
CA GLY A 23 -11.06 -10.54 -5.89
C GLY A 23 -12.27 -9.65 -6.15
N ALA A 24 -13.48 -10.15 -5.85
CA ALA A 24 -14.70 -9.40 -6.05
C ALA A 24 -14.66 -8.15 -5.14
N SER A 25 -14.78 -6.97 -5.74
CA SER A 25 -14.90 -5.73 -4.98
C SER A 25 -16.27 -5.69 -4.30
N ALA A 26 -16.31 -5.41 -3.01
CA ALA A 26 -17.54 -5.36 -2.23
C ALA A 26 -18.07 -3.93 -2.12
N VAL A 27 -19.38 -3.74 -2.34
CA VAL A 27 -20.04 -2.44 -2.19
C VAL A 27 -20.75 -2.38 -0.84
N PHE A 28 -20.22 -1.57 0.06
CA PHE A 28 -20.77 -1.28 1.38
C PHE A 28 -21.64 -0.03 1.32
N THR A 29 -22.88 -0.12 1.80
CA THR A 29 -23.83 1.00 1.80
C THR A 29 -24.42 1.20 3.18
N VAL A 30 -24.35 2.43 3.70
CA VAL A 30 -25.04 2.84 4.94
C VAL A 30 -26.22 3.72 4.55
N LYS A 31 -27.39 3.42 5.11
CA LYS A 31 -28.64 4.12 4.85
C LYS A 31 -29.21 4.69 6.14
N ASP A 32 -29.93 5.80 6.01
CA ASP A 32 -30.70 6.38 7.10
C ASP A 32 -32.01 5.60 7.33
N GLY A 33 -32.79 6.03 8.33
CA GLY A 33 -34.11 5.43 8.62
C GLY A 33 -35.13 5.59 7.49
N ASN A 34 -34.88 6.48 6.52
CA ASN A 34 -35.72 6.69 5.34
C ASN A 34 -35.26 5.85 4.14
N GLY A 35 -34.21 5.04 4.29
CA GLY A 35 -33.63 4.23 3.22
C GLY A 35 -32.73 5.00 2.25
N THR A 36 -32.39 6.25 2.57
CA THR A 36 -31.49 7.09 1.77
C THR A 36 -30.04 6.75 2.13
N ALA A 37 -29.23 6.44 1.14
CA ALA A 37 -27.81 6.17 1.33
C ALA A 37 -27.09 7.45 1.71
N CYS A 38 -26.30 7.39 2.77
CA CYS A 38 -25.44 8.48 3.22
C CYS A 38 -23.95 8.14 3.08
N ILE A 39 -23.60 6.86 3.03
CA ILE A 39 -22.26 6.36 2.72
C ILE A 39 -22.38 5.27 1.67
N MET A 40 -21.54 5.33 0.65
CA MET A 40 -21.26 4.23 -0.26
C MET A 40 -19.75 4.05 -0.37
N ALA A 41 -19.27 2.83 -0.23
CA ALA A 41 -17.86 2.51 -0.35
C ALA A 41 -17.71 1.21 -1.13
N ASN A 42 -16.84 1.23 -2.14
CA ASN A 42 -16.52 0.08 -2.96
C ASN A 42 -15.00 -0.07 -2.99
N PHE A 43 -14.47 -1.13 -2.42
CA PHE A 43 -13.03 -1.37 -2.39
C PHE A 43 -12.75 -2.84 -2.12
N SER A 44 -11.54 -3.28 -2.44
CA SER A 44 -10.92 -4.43 -1.79
C SER A 44 -9.88 -3.95 -0.79
N ALA A 45 -9.61 -4.76 0.23
CA ALA A 45 -8.61 -4.44 1.24
C ALA A 45 -7.82 -5.68 1.62
N ALA A 46 -6.53 -5.50 1.85
CA ALA A 46 -5.63 -6.51 2.41
C ALA A 46 -5.08 -6.03 3.75
N PHE A 47 -5.05 -6.91 4.74
CA PHE A 47 -4.56 -6.65 6.09
C PHE A 47 -3.26 -7.41 6.28
N SER A 48 -2.21 -6.72 6.73
CA SER A 48 -0.93 -7.32 7.11
C SER A 48 -0.67 -7.02 8.58
N THR A 49 -0.53 -8.05 9.40
CA THR A 49 -0.43 -7.94 10.86
C THR A 49 0.75 -8.73 11.38
N ASN A 50 1.53 -8.13 12.28
CA ASN A 50 2.49 -8.85 13.09
C ASN A 50 1.88 -9.19 14.46
N TYR A 51 1.84 -10.48 14.81
CA TYR A 51 1.25 -11.00 16.04
C TYR A 51 2.19 -11.96 16.77
N ASN A 52 2.02 -12.09 18.09
CA ASN A 52 2.86 -12.94 18.92
C ASN A 52 2.30 -14.38 19.01
N THR A 53 3.19 -15.34 18.94
CA THR A 53 2.96 -16.76 19.22
C THR A 53 3.86 -17.23 20.36
N LYS A 54 3.64 -18.44 20.88
CA LYS A 54 4.55 -19.03 21.89
C LYS A 54 5.99 -19.20 21.38
N SER A 55 6.19 -19.29 20.07
CA SER A 55 7.49 -19.42 19.40
C SER A 55 8.10 -18.08 18.95
N GLY A 56 7.45 -16.95 19.25
CA GLY A 56 7.90 -15.61 18.85
C GLY A 56 6.91 -14.88 17.95
N SER A 57 7.36 -13.76 17.37
CA SER A 57 6.57 -12.91 16.48
C SER A 57 6.35 -13.56 15.12
N LYS A 58 5.16 -13.40 14.54
CA LYS A 58 4.79 -13.93 13.22
C LYS A 58 3.98 -12.91 12.44
N ASN A 59 4.25 -12.81 11.15
CA ASN A 59 3.46 -12.00 10.23
C ASN A 59 2.37 -12.84 9.57
N VAL A 60 1.20 -12.24 9.37
CA VAL A 60 0.12 -12.80 8.56
C VAL A 60 -0.46 -11.72 7.66
N SER A 61 -0.83 -12.11 6.45
CA SER A 61 -1.61 -11.29 5.53
C SER A 61 -2.90 -12.01 5.14
N PHE A 62 -4.00 -11.28 5.06
CA PHE A 62 -5.31 -11.80 4.64
C PHE A 62 -6.14 -10.68 3.99
N ASP A 63 -7.07 -11.06 3.13
CA ASP A 63 -7.93 -10.12 2.41
C ASP A 63 -9.27 -9.92 3.12
N LEU A 64 -9.91 -8.79 2.87
CA LEU A 64 -11.31 -8.56 3.21
C LEU A 64 -12.16 -9.58 2.44
N PRO A 65 -12.87 -10.49 3.11
CA PRO A 65 -13.57 -11.55 2.42
C PRO A 65 -14.87 -11.03 1.78
N PRO A 66 -15.37 -11.70 0.73
CA PRO A 66 -16.57 -11.24 0.01
C PRO A 66 -17.86 -11.30 0.85
N ASN A 67 -17.87 -12.04 1.97
CA ASN A 67 -18.98 -12.09 2.91
C ASN A 67 -18.87 -11.04 4.04
N ALA A 68 -18.04 -10.01 3.86
CA ALA A 68 -18.00 -8.88 4.77
C ALA A 68 -19.32 -8.09 4.73
N GLU A 69 -19.80 -7.66 5.89
CA GLU A 69 -21.14 -7.05 6.04
C GLU A 69 -21.07 -5.72 6.77
N VAL A 70 -21.95 -4.79 6.39
CA VAL A 70 -22.13 -3.53 7.11
C VAL A 70 -22.86 -3.80 8.42
N LEU A 71 -22.27 -3.40 9.55
CA LEU A 71 -22.89 -3.52 10.86
C LEU A 71 -24.00 -2.50 11.07
N ASN A 72 -25.02 -2.87 11.85
CA ASN A 72 -26.12 -2.00 12.28
C ASN A 72 -25.65 -0.79 13.12
N SER A 73 -24.44 -0.85 13.67
CA SER A 73 -23.79 0.27 14.37
C SER A 73 -23.22 1.32 13.43
N SER A 74 -23.18 1.05 12.11
CA SER A 74 -22.93 2.07 11.10
C SER A 74 -24.04 3.11 11.12
N SER A 75 -23.70 4.37 10.83
CA SER A 75 -24.63 5.49 10.98
C SER A 75 -24.39 6.55 9.93
N CYS A 76 -25.47 7.20 9.51
CA CYS A 76 -25.40 8.43 8.69
C CYS A 76 -25.01 9.67 9.48
N GLY A 77 -24.82 9.53 10.79
CA GLY A 77 -24.66 10.68 11.67
C GLY A 77 -25.96 11.48 11.77
N LYS A 78 -25.83 12.66 12.38
CA LYS A 78 -26.89 13.66 12.48
C LYS A 78 -26.26 15.01 12.19
N GLU A 79 -26.95 15.81 11.39
CA GLU A 79 -26.45 17.13 11.01
C GLU A 79 -26.06 17.95 12.25
N ASN A 80 -24.80 18.41 12.29
CA ASN A 80 -24.21 19.19 13.38
C ASN A 80 -24.12 18.50 14.76
N ALA A 81 -24.44 17.21 14.87
CA ALA A 81 -24.39 16.48 16.15
C ALA A 81 -23.46 15.26 16.12
N SER A 82 -23.40 14.55 15.00
CA SER A 82 -22.46 13.44 14.84
C SER A 82 -22.15 13.19 13.37
N ASP A 83 -20.92 12.78 13.10
CA ASP A 83 -20.51 12.43 11.75
C ASP A 83 -20.94 11.01 11.36
N PRO A 84 -20.99 10.71 10.03
CA PRO A 84 -21.23 9.36 9.53
C PRO A 84 -20.10 8.39 9.89
N THR A 85 -20.46 7.13 10.09
CA THR A 85 -19.53 6.04 10.37
C THR A 85 -19.93 4.80 9.57
N LEU A 86 -18.95 4.18 8.91
CA LEU A 86 -19.10 2.88 8.28
C LEU A 86 -18.34 1.84 9.08
N MET A 87 -19.03 0.81 9.57
CA MET A 87 -18.45 -0.33 10.27
C MET A 87 -18.71 -1.60 9.47
N ILE A 88 -17.65 -2.31 9.10
CA ILE A 88 -17.70 -3.54 8.31
C ILE A 88 -17.19 -4.69 9.17
N ALA A 89 -18.05 -5.68 9.44
CA ALA A 89 -17.67 -6.89 10.13
C ALA A 89 -17.34 -8.01 9.14
N PHE A 90 -16.37 -8.83 9.51
CA PHE A 90 -15.99 -9.99 8.72
C PHE A 90 -15.22 -11.01 9.57
N GLY A 91 -15.14 -12.24 9.06
CA GLY A 91 -14.47 -13.35 9.73
C GLY A 91 -15.01 -13.59 11.15
N ARG A 92 -14.15 -14.09 12.06
CA ARG A 92 -14.55 -14.36 13.45
C ARG A 92 -14.25 -13.19 14.38
N GLY A 93 -14.96 -12.08 14.18
CA GLY A 93 -14.90 -10.93 15.09
C GLY A 93 -13.86 -9.89 14.70
N HIS A 94 -13.59 -9.73 13.39
CA HIS A 94 -12.83 -8.59 12.89
C HIS A 94 -13.79 -7.48 12.47
N THR A 95 -13.37 -6.23 12.62
CA THR A 95 -14.17 -5.08 12.20
C THR A 95 -13.28 -3.97 11.68
N LEU A 96 -13.58 -3.49 10.47
CA LEU A 96 -12.98 -2.29 9.89
C LEU A 96 -13.96 -1.12 10.03
N THR A 97 -13.52 -0.02 10.63
CA THR A 97 -14.34 1.18 10.81
C THR A 97 -13.72 2.38 10.10
N LEU A 98 -14.53 3.08 9.31
CA LEU A 98 -14.21 4.37 8.71
C LEU A 98 -15.09 5.44 9.37
N ASN A 99 -14.46 6.35 10.12
CA ASN A 99 -15.13 7.52 10.67
C ASN A 99 -14.92 8.71 9.75
N PHE A 100 -16.03 9.28 9.28
CA PHE A 100 -15.99 10.42 8.38
C PHE A 100 -16.00 11.72 9.18
N THR A 101 -15.49 12.78 8.58
CA THR A 101 -15.78 14.15 9.00
C THR A 101 -15.92 15.02 7.75
N ARG A 102 -16.51 16.21 7.91
CA ARG A 102 -16.56 17.20 6.83
C ARG A 102 -16.34 18.61 7.32
N ASN A 103 -15.90 19.45 6.40
CA ASN A 103 -15.96 20.90 6.50
C ASN A 103 -16.76 21.47 5.32
N ALA A 104 -16.68 22.79 5.10
CA ALA A 104 -17.42 23.46 4.05
C ALA A 104 -17.05 23.01 2.61
N THR A 105 -15.84 22.48 2.40
CA THR A 105 -15.31 22.19 1.05
C THR A 105 -14.99 20.72 0.83
N ARG A 106 -14.70 19.95 1.88
CA ARG A 106 -14.27 18.55 1.79
C ARG A 106 -14.87 17.68 2.88
N TYR A 107 -14.93 16.38 2.58
CA TYR A 107 -15.05 15.33 3.59
C TYR A 107 -13.81 14.43 3.57
N SER A 108 -13.55 13.74 4.67
CA SER A 108 -12.46 12.78 4.78
C SER A 108 -12.85 11.58 5.62
N VAL A 109 -12.12 10.49 5.46
CA VAL A 109 -12.05 9.44 6.49
C VAL A 109 -11.03 9.92 7.53
N HIS A 110 -11.49 10.65 8.54
CA HIS A 110 -10.60 11.26 9.52
C HIS A 110 -9.88 10.21 10.38
N MET A 111 -10.62 9.21 10.83
CA MET A 111 -10.08 8.15 11.67
C MET A 111 -10.52 6.80 11.10
N MET A 112 -9.56 5.91 10.90
CA MET A 112 -9.81 4.52 10.57
C MET A 112 -9.38 3.66 11.74
N SER A 113 -10.23 2.74 12.16
CA SER A 113 -9.89 1.75 13.18
C SER A 113 -10.07 0.34 12.66
N PHE A 114 -9.18 -0.54 13.10
CA PHE A 114 -9.24 -1.97 12.81
C PHE A 114 -9.23 -2.76 14.11
N VAL A 115 -10.29 -3.52 14.30
CA VAL A 115 -10.45 -4.47 15.40
C VAL A 115 -10.18 -5.86 14.84
N TYR A 116 -9.23 -6.58 15.44
CA TYR A 116 -8.93 -7.97 15.07
C TYR A 116 -8.92 -8.91 16.27
N ASN A 117 -9.53 -10.07 16.07
CA ASN A 117 -9.66 -11.09 17.09
C ASN A 117 -8.53 -12.14 17.00
N LEU A 118 -7.61 -12.15 17.95
CA LEU A 118 -6.53 -13.15 18.00
C LEU A 118 -7.03 -14.57 18.35
N ALA A 119 -8.28 -14.72 18.80
CA ALA A 119 -8.90 -16.03 18.97
C ALA A 119 -9.31 -16.67 17.63
N ASP A 120 -9.29 -15.93 16.52
CA ASP A 120 -9.57 -16.47 15.20
C ASP A 120 -8.40 -17.35 14.72
N THR A 121 -8.50 -18.65 14.94
CA THR A 121 -7.41 -19.61 14.65
C THR A 121 -7.18 -19.87 13.16
N GLU A 122 -8.07 -19.42 12.26
CA GLU A 122 -7.85 -19.51 10.80
C GLU A 122 -6.84 -18.46 10.36
N ILE A 123 -6.95 -17.24 10.88
CA ILE A 123 -6.05 -16.13 10.53
C ILE A 123 -4.85 -16.08 11.49
N PHE A 124 -5.07 -16.29 12.78
CA PHE A 124 -4.06 -16.18 13.84
C PHE A 124 -3.79 -17.53 14.54
N PRO A 125 -3.29 -18.56 13.82
CA PRO A 125 -2.98 -19.83 14.45
C PRO A 125 -1.87 -19.66 15.49
N ASN A 126 -2.03 -20.34 16.62
CA ASN A 126 -1.08 -20.36 17.73
C ASN A 126 -0.76 -18.97 18.35
N ALA A 127 -1.68 -18.02 18.25
CA ALA A 127 -1.56 -16.74 18.95
C ALA A 127 -1.33 -16.95 20.45
N SER A 128 -0.45 -16.14 21.04
CA SER A 128 -0.08 -16.24 22.46
C SER A 128 -1.21 -15.78 23.39
N SER A 129 -2.10 -14.92 22.90
CA SER A 129 -3.32 -14.45 23.57
C SER A 129 -4.54 -14.67 22.67
N LYS A 130 -5.73 -14.65 23.27
CA LYS A 130 -7.03 -14.76 22.58
C LYS A 130 -7.83 -13.45 22.65
N GLU A 131 -7.14 -12.35 22.87
CA GLU A 131 -7.77 -11.04 23.03
C GLU A 131 -8.18 -10.45 21.68
N THR A 132 -9.10 -9.51 21.73
CA THR A 132 -9.39 -8.63 20.61
C THR A 132 -8.54 -7.38 20.74
N LYS A 133 -7.87 -6.99 19.66
CA LYS A 133 -7.03 -5.80 19.59
C LYS A 133 -7.67 -4.74 18.70
N THR A 134 -7.52 -3.49 19.11
CA THR A 134 -7.95 -2.33 18.32
C THR A 134 -6.72 -1.48 17.99
N VAL A 135 -6.57 -1.12 16.72
CA VAL A 135 -5.56 -0.18 16.24
C VAL A 135 -6.26 0.91 15.43
N GLU A 136 -5.73 2.13 15.47
CA GLU A 136 -6.33 3.28 14.81
C GLU A 136 -5.26 4.11 14.11
N SER A 137 -5.66 4.81 13.05
CA SER A 137 -4.80 5.80 12.38
C SER A 137 -5.64 6.85 11.64
N ILE A 138 -5.07 8.05 11.54
CA ILE A 138 -5.61 9.12 10.70
C ILE A 138 -5.26 8.79 9.25
N THR A 139 -6.19 9.05 8.33
CA THR A 139 -5.99 8.75 6.90
C THR A 139 -5.84 10.02 6.07
N ASP A 140 -5.28 9.87 4.87
CA ASP A 140 -5.22 10.89 3.83
C ASP A 140 -6.38 10.79 2.82
N ILE A 141 -7.34 9.88 3.06
CA ILE A 141 -8.50 9.68 2.20
C ILE A 141 -9.45 10.86 2.37
N MET A 142 -9.50 11.73 1.37
CA MET A 142 -10.38 12.90 1.34
C MET A 142 -10.87 13.21 -0.07
N ALA A 143 -12.05 13.82 -0.16
CA ALA A 143 -12.61 14.30 -1.41
C ALA A 143 -13.39 15.59 -1.21
N ASP A 144 -13.58 16.34 -2.30
CA ASP A 144 -14.42 17.53 -2.27
C ASP A 144 -15.89 17.12 -2.05
N ILE A 145 -16.65 17.99 -1.38
CA ILE A 145 -18.09 17.76 -1.14
C ILE A 145 -18.80 17.52 -2.49
N ASN A 146 -19.76 16.59 -2.50
CA ASN A 146 -20.50 16.12 -3.69
C ASN A 146 -19.68 15.34 -4.72
N LYS A 147 -18.41 15.02 -4.45
CA LYS A 147 -17.59 14.13 -5.28
C LYS A 147 -17.31 12.81 -4.57
N LYS A 148 -17.00 11.76 -5.32
CA LYS A 148 -16.50 10.49 -4.81
C LYS A 148 -14.99 10.55 -4.77
N TYR A 149 -14.39 10.02 -3.72
CA TYR A 149 -12.98 9.66 -3.74
C TYR A 149 -12.78 8.46 -4.67
N ARG A 150 -11.76 8.49 -5.53
CA ARG A 150 -11.33 7.34 -6.34
C ARG A 150 -9.82 7.14 -6.22
N CYS A 151 -9.39 5.93 -5.92
CA CYS A 151 -8.00 5.52 -5.95
C CYS A 151 -7.86 4.11 -6.53
N VAL A 152 -7.35 4.01 -7.75
CA VAL A 152 -7.13 2.72 -8.43
C VAL A 152 -5.87 2.05 -7.88
N SER A 153 -4.83 2.84 -7.65
CA SER A 153 -3.56 2.40 -7.08
C SER A 153 -3.71 1.98 -5.62
N SER A 154 -2.79 1.15 -5.15
CA SER A 154 -2.75 0.70 -3.75
C SER A 154 -2.55 1.88 -2.79
N ASN A 155 -3.45 2.07 -1.84
CA ASN A 155 -3.29 3.02 -0.74
C ASN A 155 -3.03 2.25 0.57
N GLN A 156 -1.86 2.47 1.18
CA GLN A 156 -1.43 1.80 2.40
C GLN A 156 -1.59 2.71 3.61
N ILE A 157 -2.32 2.22 4.62
CA ILE A 157 -2.53 2.89 5.90
C ILE A 157 -1.85 2.07 6.99
N HIS A 158 -0.82 2.67 7.60
CA HIS A 158 -0.05 2.05 8.66
C HIS A 158 -0.66 2.37 10.04
N MET A 159 -0.87 1.31 10.84
CA MET A 159 -1.54 1.34 12.14
C MET A 159 -0.76 0.51 13.16
N ASN A 160 0.30 1.09 13.74
CA ASN A 160 1.19 0.40 14.67
C ASN A 160 1.75 -0.93 14.09
N ASN A 161 1.23 -2.09 14.53
CA ASN A 161 1.65 -3.42 14.07
C ASN A 161 0.79 -3.99 12.92
N VAL A 162 -0.11 -3.19 12.36
CA VAL A 162 -0.98 -3.53 11.24
C VAL A 162 -0.74 -2.57 10.09
N THR A 163 -0.81 -3.07 8.86
CA THR A 163 -0.95 -2.27 7.65
C THR A 163 -2.21 -2.71 6.93
N VAL A 164 -3.07 -1.76 6.56
CA VAL A 164 -4.23 -2.02 5.73
C VAL A 164 -3.97 -1.41 4.36
N THR A 165 -4.12 -2.21 3.31
CA THR A 165 -3.92 -1.78 1.92
C THR A 165 -5.25 -1.80 1.21
N PHE A 166 -5.76 -0.64 0.81
CA PHE A 166 -6.91 -0.52 -0.07
C PHE A 166 -6.50 -0.62 -1.53
N HIS A 167 -7.32 -1.28 -2.34
CA HIS A 167 -7.20 -1.31 -3.79
C HIS A 167 -8.54 -0.97 -4.46
N ASP A 168 -8.46 -0.31 -5.61
CA ASP A 168 -9.61 0.17 -6.39
C ASP A 168 -10.72 0.81 -5.53
N ALA A 169 -10.30 1.70 -4.63
CA ALA A 169 -11.19 2.31 -3.66
C ALA A 169 -12.03 3.43 -4.30
N THR A 170 -13.35 3.30 -4.23
CA THR A 170 -14.33 4.34 -4.51
C THR A 170 -15.15 4.59 -3.25
N ILE A 171 -15.00 5.76 -2.64
CA ILE A 171 -15.62 6.06 -1.34
C ILE A 171 -16.38 7.38 -1.46
N GLN A 172 -17.59 7.43 -0.93
CA GLN A 172 -18.34 8.67 -0.79
C GLN A 172 -19.15 8.66 0.50
N ALA A 173 -19.13 9.78 1.20
CA ALA A 173 -19.97 10.07 2.36
C ALA A 173 -20.83 11.30 2.09
N TYR A 174 -21.82 11.54 2.95
CA TYR A 174 -22.79 12.63 2.84
C TYR A 174 -23.50 12.65 1.47
N LEU A 175 -23.87 11.48 0.98
CA LEU A 175 -24.58 11.34 -0.29
C LEU A 175 -25.92 12.06 -0.23
N SER A 176 -26.22 12.82 -1.27
CA SER A 176 -27.53 13.45 -1.51
C SER A 176 -28.41 12.61 -2.44
N ASN A 177 -27.80 11.71 -3.21
CA ASN A 177 -28.45 10.80 -4.14
C ASN A 177 -28.02 9.37 -3.78
N ASN A 178 -28.90 8.39 -3.95
CA ASN A 178 -28.65 6.97 -3.62
C ASN A 178 -27.63 6.26 -4.56
N SER A 179 -26.64 7.00 -5.06
CA SER A 179 -25.62 6.55 -6.00
C SER A 179 -24.36 7.40 -5.87
N PHE A 180 -23.20 6.84 -6.21
CA PHE A 180 -21.96 7.60 -6.34
C PHE A 180 -22.13 8.81 -7.28
N SER A 181 -21.41 9.89 -6.99
CA SER A 181 -21.33 11.06 -7.86
C SER A 181 -20.67 10.72 -9.20
N LYS A 182 -20.99 11.52 -10.22
CA LYS A 182 -20.34 11.43 -11.52
C LYS A 182 -18.92 12.00 -11.48
N GLU A 183 -18.74 13.08 -10.74
CA GLU A 183 -17.43 13.71 -10.51
C GLU A 183 -16.63 12.97 -9.43
N GLU A 184 -15.30 13.04 -9.53
CA GLU A 184 -14.38 12.35 -8.63
C GLU A 184 -13.22 13.25 -8.17
N THR A 185 -12.74 12.98 -6.96
CA THR A 185 -11.43 13.42 -6.46
C THR A 185 -10.51 12.21 -6.50
N ARG A 186 -9.41 12.31 -7.26
CA ARG A 186 -8.43 11.22 -7.37
C ARG A 186 -7.36 11.30 -6.30
N CYS A 187 -6.89 10.14 -5.84
CA CYS A 187 -5.75 10.06 -4.94
C CYS A 187 -4.44 10.48 -5.63
N GLU A 188 -3.45 10.83 -4.82
CA GLU A 188 -2.12 11.26 -5.30
C GLU A 188 -1.36 10.10 -5.96
N GLN A 189 -1.62 8.86 -5.52
CA GLN A 189 -1.00 7.64 -5.98
C GLN A 189 -1.34 7.33 -7.45
N ASP A 190 -2.50 7.78 -7.92
CA ASP A 190 -2.92 7.65 -9.33
C ASP A 190 -2.31 8.72 -10.23
N ARG A 191 -1.59 9.71 -9.68
CA ARG A 191 -0.98 10.75 -10.50
C ARG A 191 0.22 10.20 -11.27
N PRO A 192 0.45 10.66 -12.51
CA PRO A 192 1.67 10.33 -13.24
C PRO A 192 2.90 10.73 -12.44
N SER A 193 3.87 9.83 -12.36
CA SER A 193 5.18 10.14 -11.78
C SER A 193 5.84 11.27 -12.58
N PRO A 194 6.50 12.25 -11.94
CA PRO A 194 7.18 13.31 -12.65
C PRO A 194 8.25 12.73 -13.60
N THR A 195 8.16 13.09 -14.89
CA THR A 195 9.18 12.75 -15.89
C THR A 195 10.51 13.37 -15.47
N VAL A 196 11.50 12.55 -15.12
CA VAL A 196 12.85 13.04 -14.86
C VAL A 196 13.39 13.62 -16.17
N PRO A 197 13.95 14.85 -16.18
CA PRO A 197 14.59 15.40 -17.38
C PRO A 197 15.68 14.46 -17.90
N PRO A 198 15.86 14.33 -19.22
CA PRO A 198 16.94 13.52 -19.76
C PRO A 198 18.28 13.99 -19.17
N SER A 199 19.04 13.04 -18.60
CA SER A 199 20.39 13.32 -18.14
C SER A 199 21.20 13.87 -19.32
N PRO A 200 21.96 14.97 -19.16
CA PRO A 200 22.78 15.50 -20.23
C PRO A 200 23.72 14.41 -20.77
N PRO A 201 24.01 14.41 -22.07
CA PRO A 201 24.85 13.38 -22.68
C PRO A 201 26.20 13.33 -21.96
N HIS A 202 26.52 12.15 -21.43
CA HIS A 202 27.81 11.87 -20.84
C HIS A 202 28.87 12.09 -21.93
N PRO A 203 29.94 12.88 -21.72
CA PRO A 203 30.98 13.05 -22.72
C PRO A 203 31.60 11.68 -23.02
N SER A 204 31.59 11.30 -24.30
CA SER A 204 32.20 10.06 -24.78
C SER A 204 33.71 10.12 -24.57
N PRO A 205 34.36 9.05 -24.07
CA PRO A 205 35.81 9.02 -23.99
C PRO A 205 36.40 9.07 -25.39
N SER A 206 37.25 10.07 -25.64
CA SER A 206 37.99 10.20 -26.90
C SER A 206 39.02 9.06 -27.01
N PRO A 207 39.18 8.42 -28.18
CA PRO A 207 40.20 7.40 -28.40
C PRO A 207 41.60 7.99 -28.15
N GLY A 208 42.35 7.34 -27.27
CA GLY A 208 43.60 7.86 -26.72
C GLY A 208 44.69 8.09 -27.76
N LEU A 209 45.42 9.19 -27.56
CA LEU A 209 46.79 9.33 -28.06
C LEU A 209 47.73 8.69 -27.03
N HIS A 210 48.43 7.64 -27.46
CA HIS A 210 49.52 7.01 -26.73
C HIS A 210 50.53 8.06 -26.24
N SER A 211 50.76 8.14 -24.93
CA SER A 211 52.02 8.65 -24.39
C SER A 211 52.32 8.00 -23.04
N SER A 212 53.41 7.24 -23.06
CA SER A 212 54.31 6.89 -21.95
C SER A 212 53.69 6.35 -20.65
N THR A 213 53.80 5.02 -20.53
CA THR A 213 53.89 4.24 -19.30
C THR A 213 54.76 4.92 -18.23
N HIS A 214 54.16 5.27 -17.09
CA HIS A 214 54.87 5.33 -15.81
C HIS A 214 54.23 4.31 -14.86
N GLU A 215 55.05 3.33 -14.51
CA GLU A 215 54.78 2.19 -13.66
C GLU A 215 54.46 2.67 -12.22
N CYS A 216 53.27 2.37 -11.70
CA CYS A 216 52.99 2.45 -10.27
C CYS A 216 53.05 1.03 -9.71
N GLN A 217 54.19 0.66 -9.13
CA GLN A 217 54.37 -0.60 -8.43
C GLN A 217 53.57 -0.60 -7.12
N SER A 218 52.70 -1.59 -6.96
CA SER A 218 51.96 -1.86 -5.72
C SER A 218 52.86 -2.61 -4.73
N PHE A 219 53.21 -1.99 -3.60
CA PHE A 219 53.73 -2.70 -2.44
C PHE A 219 52.57 -3.16 -1.54
N TRP A 220 52.56 -4.45 -1.19
CA TRP A 220 51.65 -5.00 -0.19
C TRP A 220 52.13 -4.63 1.21
N GLY A 221 51.30 -3.92 1.97
CA GLY A 221 51.51 -3.64 3.39
C GLY A 221 50.26 -4.01 4.18
N VAL A 222 50.43 -4.83 5.23
CA VAL A 222 49.35 -5.25 6.13
C VAL A 222 49.25 -4.24 7.27
N THR A 223 48.09 -3.61 7.45
CA THR A 223 47.77 -2.87 8.69
C THR A 223 46.40 -3.28 9.23
N SER A 224 46.28 -3.24 10.55
CA SER A 224 45.26 -3.96 11.34
C SER A 224 43.84 -3.39 11.29
N PHE A 225 43.50 -2.50 10.36
CA PHE A 225 42.14 -1.94 10.26
C PHE A 225 41.79 -1.64 8.79
N GLY A 226 41.04 -2.55 8.15
CA GLY A 226 40.12 -2.33 7.00
C GLY A 226 40.58 -1.56 5.75
N LEU A 227 40.32 -2.13 4.56
CA LEU A 227 40.66 -1.56 3.25
C LEU A 227 40.15 -0.12 3.04
N SER A 228 41.07 0.81 2.79
CA SER A 228 40.78 2.11 2.16
C SER A 228 41.79 2.38 1.05
N THR A 229 41.31 2.66 -0.15
CA THR A 229 42.13 3.02 -1.31
C THR A 229 42.44 4.52 -1.25
N PHE A 230 43.71 4.88 -1.00
CA PHE A 230 44.19 6.26 -1.10
C PHE A 230 44.91 6.46 -2.44
N CYS A 231 44.39 7.37 -3.27
CA CYS A 231 45.15 7.96 -4.38
C CYS A 231 45.66 9.33 -3.94
N HIS A 232 46.97 9.48 -3.81
CA HIS A 232 47.59 10.79 -3.64
C HIS A 232 47.83 11.41 -5.03
N SER A 233 47.18 12.53 -5.33
CA SER A 233 47.53 13.36 -6.49
C SER A 233 48.29 14.58 -6.02
N ARG A 234 49.49 14.78 -6.57
CA ARG A 234 50.29 16.00 -6.39
C ARG A 234 49.54 17.17 -7.06
N ALA A 235 49.39 18.25 -6.30
CA ALA A 235 48.85 19.57 -6.67
C ALA A 235 47.32 19.71 -6.75
N GLY A 236 46.77 20.60 -5.91
CA GLY A 236 45.53 21.33 -6.18
C GLY A 236 44.41 21.21 -5.14
N THR A 237 44.11 22.33 -4.48
CA THR A 237 43.11 22.61 -3.43
C THR A 237 41.70 22.04 -3.68
N PHE A 238 41.08 21.42 -2.66
CA PHE A 238 39.66 21.05 -2.67
C PHE A 238 38.80 22.10 -1.94
N LEU A 239 37.74 22.58 -2.59
CA LEU A 239 36.70 23.45 -2.01
C LEU A 239 35.39 22.65 -1.90
N ASN A 240 34.99 22.23 -0.69
CA ASN A 240 33.71 21.53 -0.48
C ASN A 240 32.67 22.47 0.14
N ARG A 241 31.69 22.87 -0.67
CA ARG A 241 30.59 23.76 -0.29
C ARG A 241 29.41 22.96 0.27
N LYS A 242 29.53 22.40 1.48
CA LYS A 242 28.33 22.05 2.28
C LYS A 242 28.44 21.88 3.80
N LYS A 243 29.62 22.03 4.43
CA LYS A 243 29.73 22.25 5.90
C LYS A 243 31.00 23.06 6.16
N GLY A 244 30.87 24.33 6.58
CA GLY A 244 31.96 25.31 6.63
C GLY A 244 33.04 25.01 7.67
N VAL A 245 34.02 24.19 7.31
CA VAL A 245 35.27 23.98 8.04
C VAL A 245 36.42 23.91 7.03
N ILE A 246 37.42 24.77 7.17
CA ILE A 246 38.60 24.83 6.29
C ILE A 246 39.78 24.21 7.05
N PHE A 247 40.42 23.19 6.46
CA PHE A 247 41.71 22.67 6.91
C PHE A 247 42.80 23.11 5.92
N ILE A 248 43.79 23.85 6.41
CA ILE A 248 44.99 24.23 5.65
C ILE A 248 46.14 23.41 6.22
N TYR A 249 46.76 22.56 5.40
CA TYR A 249 48.02 21.91 5.73
C TYR A 249 49.11 22.45 4.80
N PHE A 250 50.18 22.98 5.41
CA PHE A 250 51.46 23.26 4.74
C PHE A 250 52.38 22.06 4.96
N PHE A 251 53.07 21.63 3.91
CA PHE A 251 54.29 20.82 4.07
C PHE A 251 55.42 21.52 3.31
N LEU A 252 56.52 21.80 4.04
CA LEU A 252 57.84 22.12 3.48
C LEU A 252 58.38 20.93 2.69
#